data_AF-A0A227P5H6-F1
#
_entry.id   AF-A0A227P5H6-F1
#
_cell.length_a   1.000
_cell.length_b   1.000
_cell.length_c   1.000
_cell.angle_alpha   90.00
_cell.angle_beta   90.00
_cell.angle_gamma   90.00
#
_symmetry.space_group_name_H-M   'P 1'
#
loop_
_entity.id
_entity.type
_entity.pdbx_description
1 polymer ?
#
loop_
_entity_poly.entity_id
_entity_poly.type
_entity_poly.pdbx_seq_one_letter_code
_entity_poly.pdbx_strand_id
1 'polypeptide(L)'
;MSDKPETNDKPELLNSIIGLIDQTRHFVAKTVNQELTLLYWKIGKSINEEILKNDRADYGKKLIKNLSEELSNRYGSGFNKRNLHSFIKLNTIIQDLTIVHNCKVSY
;
A
#
# COMPACT_ATOMS: atom_id res chain seq x y z
N MET A 1 -27.83 -37.81 -25.05
CA MET A 1 -28.59 -36.56 -24.84
C MET A 1 -27.69 -35.62 -24.06
N SER A 2 -26.90 -34.81 -24.76
CA SER A 2 -25.99 -33.84 -24.14
C SER A 2 -26.50 -32.45 -24.51
N ASP A 3 -27.30 -31.86 -23.62
CA ASP A 3 -27.62 -30.43 -23.68
C ASP A 3 -26.36 -29.66 -23.32
N LYS A 4 -25.65 -29.21 -24.35
CA LYS A 4 -24.57 -28.22 -24.23
C LYS A 4 -25.21 -26.86 -24.46
N PRO A 5 -25.10 -25.90 -23.53
CA PRO A 5 -25.90 -24.67 -23.61
C PRO A 5 -25.45 -23.81 -24.80
N GLU A 6 -26.44 -23.32 -25.54
CA GLU A 6 -26.34 -22.42 -26.70
C GLU A 6 -25.90 -21.01 -26.28
N THR A 7 -24.73 -20.86 -25.67
CA THR A 7 -24.20 -19.53 -25.28
C THR A 7 -23.52 -18.79 -26.44
N ASN A 8 -23.59 -19.30 -27.68
CA ASN A 8 -22.82 -18.79 -28.81
C ASN A 8 -23.54 -17.73 -29.67
N ASP A 9 -24.76 -17.34 -29.32
CA ASP A 9 -25.58 -16.47 -30.19
C ASP A 9 -25.27 -14.97 -30.11
N LYS A 10 -24.49 -14.52 -29.10
CA LYS A 10 -24.16 -13.10 -28.90
C LYS A 10 -22.74 -12.87 -28.36
N PRO A 11 -21.68 -13.18 -29.13
CA PRO A 11 -20.29 -13.02 -28.70
C PRO A 11 -19.94 -11.55 -28.35
N GLU A 12 -20.54 -10.58 -29.03
CA GLU A 12 -20.33 -9.15 -28.74
C GLU A 12 -20.87 -8.74 -27.36
N LEU A 13 -22.07 -9.23 -27.00
CA LEU A 13 -22.66 -8.96 -25.68
C LEU A 13 -21.81 -9.59 -24.58
N LEU A 14 -21.36 -10.84 -24.77
CA LEU A 14 -20.48 -11.52 -23.84
C LEU A 14 -19.16 -10.76 -23.64
N ASN A 15 -18.51 -10.37 -24.73
CA ASN A 15 -17.25 -9.60 -24.68
C ASN A 15 -17.44 -8.23 -24.01
N SER A 16 -18.57 -7.57 -24.26
CA SER A 16 -18.91 -6.30 -23.61
C SER A 16 -19.04 -6.46 -22.09
N ILE A 17 -19.76 -7.49 -21.63
CA ILE A 17 -19.92 -7.78 -20.19
C ILE A 17 -18.56 -8.15 -19.56
N ILE A 18 -17.75 -8.97 -20.21
CA ILE A 18 -16.39 -9.30 -19.74
C ILE A 18 -15.55 -8.02 -19.60
N GLY A 19 -15.60 -7.13 -20.61
CA GLY A 19 -14.91 -5.84 -20.57
C GLY A 19 -15.32 -4.98 -19.37
N LEU A 20 -16.62 -4.89 -19.08
CA LEU A 20 -17.13 -4.15 -17.91
C LEU A 20 -16.63 -4.74 -16.58
N ILE A 21 -16.60 -6.07 -16.48
CA ILE A 21 -16.08 -6.77 -15.29
C ILE A 21 -14.60 -6.47 -15.11
N ASP A 22 -13.80 -6.63 -16.16
CA ASP A 22 -12.35 -6.45 -16.09
C ASP A 22 -11.96 -5.00 -15.80
N GLN A 23 -12.64 -4.04 -16.43
CA GLN A 23 -12.46 -2.62 -16.12
C GLN A 23 -12.75 -2.33 -14.65
N THR A 24 -13.86 -2.85 -14.12
CA THR A 24 -14.25 -2.64 -12.72
C THR A 24 -13.24 -3.26 -11.77
N ARG A 25 -12.80 -4.49 -12.02
CA ARG A 25 -11.78 -5.17 -11.21
C ARG A 25 -10.45 -4.44 -11.24
N HIS A 26 -10.02 -3.96 -12.40
CA HIS A 26 -8.81 -3.18 -12.54
C HIS A 26 -8.90 -1.87 -11.77
N PHE A 27 -10.02 -1.15 -11.88
CA PHE A 27 -10.24 0.09 -11.16
C PHE A 27 -10.21 -0.12 -9.64
N VAL A 28 -10.93 -1.12 -9.12
CA VAL A 28 -10.94 -1.44 -7.68
C VAL A 28 -9.53 -1.80 -7.21
N ALA A 29 -8.82 -2.67 -7.94
CA ALA A 29 -7.46 -3.05 -7.58
C ALA A 29 -6.52 -1.83 -7.56
N LYS A 30 -6.63 -0.93 -8.54
CA LYS A 30 -5.85 0.32 -8.59
C LYS A 30 -6.14 1.21 -7.39
N THR A 31 -7.41 1.46 -7.10
CA THR A 31 -7.84 2.32 -5.97
C THR A 31 -7.38 1.74 -4.63
N VAL A 32 -7.58 0.43 -4.42
CA VAL A 32 -7.10 -0.25 -3.21
C VAL A 32 -5.59 -0.15 -3.07
N ASN A 33 -4.83 -0.38 -4.14
CA ASN A 33 -3.37 -0.28 -4.11
C ASN A 33 -2.90 1.14 -3.78
N GLN A 34 -3.59 2.17 -4.30
CA GLN A 34 -3.30 3.57 -3.97
C GLN A 34 -3.54 3.87 -2.49
N GLU A 35 -4.70 3.46 -1.96
CA GLU A 35 -5.04 3.67 -0.55
C GLU A 35 -4.11 2.91 0.40
N LEU A 36 -3.76 1.66 0.07
CA LEU A 36 -2.79 0.88 0.84
C LEU A 36 -1.40 1.53 0.83
N THR A 37 -0.95 2.03 -0.32
CA THR A 37 0.33 2.74 -0.43
C THR A 37 0.35 3.99 0.46
N LEU A 38 -0.74 4.76 0.44
CA LEU A 38 -0.88 5.94 1.30
C LEU A 38 -0.92 5.57 2.79
N LEU A 39 -1.64 4.52 3.15
CA LEU A 39 -1.68 4.00 4.52
C LEU A 39 -0.28 3.62 5.01
N TYR A 40 0.46 2.83 4.22
CA TYR A 40 1.81 2.41 4.57
C TYR A 40 2.77 3.59 4.71
N TRP A 41 2.67 4.60 3.84
CA TRP A 41 3.45 5.82 3.98
C TRP A 41 3.11 6.58 5.27
N LYS A 42 1.82 6.73 5.61
CA LYS A 42 1.37 7.39 6.85
C LYS A 42 1.86 6.67 8.10
N ILE A 43 1.82 5.33 8.10
CA ILE A 43 2.35 4.51 9.20
C ILE A 43 3.87 4.75 9.34
N GLY A 44 4.61 4.70 8.24
CA GLY A 44 6.05 4.98 8.24
C GLY A 44 6.38 6.38 8.79
N LYS A 45 5.62 7.39 8.38
CA LYS A 45 5.73 8.77 8.89
C LYS A 45 5.53 8.84 10.41
N SER A 46 4.44 8.26 10.92
CA SER A 46 4.11 8.28 12.34
C SER A 46 5.18 7.59 13.18
N ILE A 47 5.74 6.47 12.72
CA ILE A 47 6.82 5.78 13.42
C ILE A 47 8.10 6.62 13.43
N ASN A 48 8.47 7.22 12.29
CA ASN A 48 9.66 8.08 12.21
C ASN A 48 9.56 9.30 13.13
N GLU A 49 8.42 9.98 13.15
CA GLU A 49 8.18 11.12 14.05
C GLU A 49 8.32 10.72 15.52
N GLU A 50 7.86 9.53 15.90
CA GLU A 50 7.98 9.05 17.27
C GLU A 50 9.42 8.66 17.64
N ILE A 51 10.18 8.08 16.70
CA ILE A 51 11.59 7.77 16.91
C ILE A 51 12.43 9.04 17.07
N LEU A 52 12.18 10.06 16.23
CA LEU A 52 12.90 11.34 16.26
C LEU A 52 12.70 12.10 17.58
N LYS A 53 11.53 11.99 18.22
CA LYS A 53 11.27 12.65 19.52
C LYS A 53 12.08 12.07 20.68
N ASN A 54 12.50 10.80 20.60
CA ASN A 54 13.11 10.09 21.73
C ASN A 54 14.63 9.88 21.58
N ASP A 55 15.21 10.29 20.45
CA ASP A 55 16.64 10.42 20.11
C ASP A 55 17.57 9.23 20.49
N ARG A 56 16.99 8.07 20.74
CA ARG A 56 17.67 6.85 21.21
C ARG A 56 17.48 5.73 20.19
N ALA A 57 18.58 5.28 19.60
CA ALA A 57 18.57 4.17 18.64
C ALA A 57 17.92 2.89 19.21
N ASP A 58 18.11 2.60 20.50
CA ASP A 58 17.52 1.43 21.15
C ASP A 58 16.02 1.56 21.42
N TYR A 59 15.51 2.79 21.55
CA TYR A 59 14.08 3.04 21.68
C TYR A 59 13.35 2.67 20.39
N GLY A 60 13.86 3.12 19.23
CA GLY A 60 13.24 2.80 17.93
C GLY A 60 13.19 1.29 17.66
N LYS A 61 14.23 0.54 18.04
CA LYS A 61 14.23 -0.93 17.91
C LYS A 61 13.14 -1.59 18.75
N LYS A 62 12.93 -1.14 19.99
CA LYS A 62 11.89 -1.65 20.89
C LYS A 62 10.49 -1.26 20.41
N LEU A 63 10.31 -0.03 19.97
CA LEU A 63 9.05 0.48 19.43
C LEU A 63 8.59 -0.35 18.24
N ILE A 64 9.46 -0.55 17.23
CA ILE A 64 9.12 -1.34 16.04
C ILE A 64 8.79 -2.79 16.40
N LYS A 65 9.52 -3.37 17.37
CA LYS A 65 9.22 -4.73 17.85
C LYS A 65 7.80 -4.81 18.43
N ASN A 66 7.47 -3.94 19.39
CA ASN A 66 6.17 -3.94 20.06
C ASN A 66 5.03 -3.68 19.07
N LEU A 67 5.19 -2.69 18.19
CA LEU A 67 4.21 -2.37 17.15
C LEU A 67 4.01 -3.56 16.20
N SER A 68 5.09 -4.25 15.81
CA SER A 68 4.96 -5.41 14.92
C SER A 68 4.19 -6.56 15.55
N GLU A 69 4.39 -6.81 16.85
CA GLU A 69 3.69 -7.86 17.58
C GLU A 69 2.20 -7.51 17.71
N GLU A 70 1.88 -6.30 18.15
CA GLU A 70 0.49 -5.86 18.34
C GLU A 70 -0.28 -5.78 17.01
N LEU A 71 0.31 -5.17 15.99
CA LEU A 71 -0.33 -5.04 14.68
C LEU A 71 -0.46 -6.38 13.97
N SER A 72 0.51 -7.29 14.11
CA SER A 72 0.40 -8.63 13.53
C SER A 72 -0.69 -9.45 14.21
N ASN A 73 -0.86 -9.29 15.52
CA ASN A 73 -1.96 -9.95 16.26
C ASN A 73 -3.34 -9.41 15.85
N ARG A 74 -3.45 -8.10 15.57
CA ARG A 74 -4.72 -7.46 15.24
C ARG A 74 -5.12 -7.57 13.76
N TYR A 75 -4.14 -7.44 12.86
CA TYR A 75 -4.37 -7.30 11.42
C TYR A 75 -3.68 -8.38 10.57
N GLY A 76 -2.92 -9.27 11.19
CA GLY A 76 -2.26 -10.40 10.53
C GLY A 76 -0.86 -10.10 10.00
N SER A 77 -0.31 -11.05 9.24
CA SER A 77 1.10 -11.08 8.81
C SER A 77 1.56 -9.89 7.96
N GLY A 78 0.62 -9.08 7.45
CA GLY A 78 0.90 -7.84 6.71
C GLY A 78 1.61 -6.76 7.53
N PHE A 79 1.60 -6.83 8.87
CA PHE A 79 2.16 -5.81 9.76
C PHE A 79 3.36 -6.32 10.59
N ASN A 80 4.07 -7.31 10.07
CA ASN A 80 5.28 -7.83 10.71
C ASN A 80 6.42 -6.78 10.71
N LYS A 81 7.49 -7.08 11.47
CA LYS A 81 8.66 -6.21 11.62
C LYS A 81 9.30 -5.80 10.29
N ARG A 82 9.44 -6.74 9.33
CA ARG A 82 10.01 -6.46 8.01
C ARG A 82 9.15 -5.46 7.24
N ASN A 83 7.84 -5.59 7.29
CA ASN A 83 6.92 -4.68 6.62
C ASN A 83 6.93 -3.29 7.26
N LEU A 84 6.98 -3.18 8.59
CA LEU A 84 7.13 -1.89 9.27
C LEU A 84 8.42 -1.17 8.86
N HIS A 85 9.55 -1.88 8.75
CA HIS A 85 10.78 -1.30 8.22
C HIS A 85 10.63 -0.81 6.78
N SER A 86 9.91 -1.54 5.92
CA SER A 86 9.60 -1.10 4.56
C SER A 86 8.73 0.16 4.54
N PHE A 87 7.74 0.28 5.44
CA PHE A 87 6.87 1.46 5.56
C PHE A 87 7.67 2.69 5.99
N ILE A 88 8.55 2.53 6.97
CA ILE A 88 9.50 3.58 7.41
C ILE A 88 10.37 4.03 6.25
N LYS A 89 10.97 3.09 5.50
CA LYS A 89 11.81 3.38 4.33
C LYS A 89 11.03 4.08 3.20
N LEU A 90 9.78 3.69 2.99
CA LEU A 90 8.90 4.34 2.01
C LEU A 90 8.68 5.82 2.36
N ASN A 91 8.50 6.12 3.65
CA ASN A 91 8.36 7.49 4.11
C ASN A 91 9.63 8.32 3.89
N THR A 92 10.82 7.78 4.17
CA THR A 92 12.08 8.52 4.01
C THR A 92 12.40 8.81 2.54
N ILE A 93 12.15 7.87 1.62
CA ILE A 93 12.37 8.07 0.18
C ILE A 93 11.49 9.20 -0.38
N ILE A 94 10.22 9.25 0.04
CA ILE A 94 9.28 10.27 -0.46
C ILE A 94 9.57 11.65 0.16
N GLN A 95 10.05 11.71 1.40
CA GLN A 95 10.50 12.97 2.01
C GLN A 95 11.71 13.55 1.25
N ASP A 96 12.65 12.70 0.83
CA ASP A 96 13.84 13.12 0.06
C ASP A 96 13.46 13.76 -1.29
N LEU A 97 12.45 13.21 -1.99
CA LEU A 97 11.93 13.80 -3.23
C LEU A 97 11.30 15.19 -3.03
N THR A 98 10.80 15.49 -1.83
CA THR A 98 10.19 16.80 -1.53
C THR A 98 11.27 17.89 -1.38
N ILE A 99 12.49 17.52 -0.96
CA ILE A 99 13.63 18.45 -0.81
C ILE A 99 14.13 18.91 -2.18
N VAL A 100 14.12 18.03 -3.19
CA VAL A 100 14.58 18.36 -4.55
C VAL A 100 13.67 19.39 -5.23
N HIS A 101 12.37 19.44 -4.91
CA HIS A 101 11.44 20.43 -5.48
C HIS A 101 11.60 21.85 -4.90
N ASN A 102 12.29 21.99 -3.77
CA ASN A 102 12.57 23.30 -3.16
C ASN A 102 13.95 23.86 -3.51
N CYS A 103 14.78 23.11 -4.27
CA CYS A 103 16.06 23.57 -4.81
C CYS A 103 15.97 23.93 -6.30
N LYS A 104 14.97 24.74 -6.66
CA LYS A 104 14.87 25.54 -7.89
C LYS A 104 13.97 26.72 -7.53
N VAL A 105 14.33 27.99 -7.57
CA VAL A 105 15.37 28.75 -8.27
C VAL A 105 15.45 30.10 -7.55
N SER A 106 16.64 30.56 -7.19
CA SER A 106 16.92 31.99 -7.05
C SER A 106 18.01 32.30 -8.09
N TYR A 107 17.59 32.93 -9.19
CA TYR A 107 18.46 33.68 -10.09
C TYR A 107 18.15 35.17 -9.88
#